data_AF-E4PHK2-F1
#
_entry.id   AF-E4PHK2-F1
#
_cell.length_a   1.000
_cell.length_b   1.000
_cell.length_c   1.000
_cell.angle_alpha   90.00
_cell.angle_beta   90.00
_cell.angle_gamma   90.00
#
_symmetry.space_group_name_H-M   'P 1'
#
loop_
_entity.id
_entity.type
_entity.pdbx_description
1 polymer ?
#
loop_
_entity_poly.entity_id
_entity_poly.type
_entity_poly.pdbx_seq_one_letter_code
_entity_poly.pdbx_strand_id
1 'polypeptide(L)'
;MAKEGIETLPTAGKLVAFYLSRDRVLALLSSQTLPAQVIAALTGQNAQMSTAILSNAVGSYLLQAIATDSVRTLPQLAFEGELKEGVPFIYNGHVTGKGFAASNKTLALSLTEKLDEPLAGKKLIFEFSKNGLVNSTAYTRMSGSTRLFAFGYITEIDDTIIRAVPYVVGDLVTSSHAITSPFGPTLELRPEEVEQFSGIDESWFPSQAEFKRMTRVSEQVVKELICRLLCEHSVPSDWGGEESDVLSANLLVAGHRHTGAFLLKGPARFHPMKPTDLGKNGDQLYRLFNIPARIYVIQHCHSIGAAVRKQAEAFALARSFVAPCQIMFMDGTTTARLLRAHGLWPDAAPISKKGKAK
;
A
#
# COMPACT_ATOMS: atom_id res chain seq x y z
N MET A 1 -45.02 -2.25 -2.41
CA MET A 1 -44.12 -1.10 -2.60
C MET A 1 -42.70 -1.62 -2.41
N ALA A 2 -41.96 -1.73 -3.52
CA ALA A 2 -40.64 -2.34 -3.56
C ALA A 2 -39.63 -1.44 -2.86
N LYS A 3 -38.88 -2.00 -1.90
CA LYS A 3 -37.62 -1.43 -1.41
C LYS A 3 -36.62 -1.59 -2.54
N GLU A 4 -36.26 -0.49 -3.20
CA GLU A 4 -35.09 -0.45 -4.06
C GLU A 4 -33.86 -0.75 -3.19
N GLY A 5 -33.33 -1.96 -3.38
CA GLY A 5 -32.05 -2.36 -2.82
C GLY A 5 -30.97 -1.54 -3.51
N ILE A 6 -30.19 -0.83 -2.70
CA ILE A 6 -28.88 -0.31 -3.12
C ILE A 6 -28.06 -1.54 -3.51
N GLU A 7 -27.91 -1.81 -4.80
CA GLU A 7 -26.94 -2.77 -5.30
C GLU A 7 -25.56 -2.29 -4.85
N THR A 8 -25.07 -2.91 -3.77
CA THR A 8 -23.73 -2.69 -3.26
C THR A 8 -22.75 -3.26 -4.26
N LEU A 9 -22.15 -2.38 -5.07
CA LEU A 9 -20.95 -2.68 -5.82
C LEU A 9 -19.90 -3.28 -4.87
N PRO A 10 -19.15 -4.30 -5.30
CA PRO A 10 -18.21 -5.02 -4.46
C PRO A 10 -16.92 -4.20 -4.30
N THR A 11 -17.00 -3.05 -3.63
CA THR A 11 -15.82 -2.33 -3.15
C THR A 11 -15.60 -2.77 -1.71
N ALA A 12 -14.61 -3.63 -1.48
CA ALA A 12 -14.26 -4.13 -0.14
C ALA A 12 -13.83 -3.02 0.86
N GLY A 13 -13.68 -1.77 0.37
CA GLY A 13 -13.35 -0.58 1.15
C GLY A 13 -14.49 0.46 1.17
N LYS A 14 -14.69 1.06 2.34
CA LYS A 14 -15.55 2.20 2.64
C LYS A 14 -14.68 3.40 2.99
N LEU A 15 -14.93 4.56 2.38
CA LEU A 15 -14.27 5.81 2.73
C LEU A 15 -15.11 6.59 3.75
N VAL A 16 -14.55 6.82 4.93
CA VAL A 16 -15.12 7.71 5.95
C VAL A 16 -14.50 9.09 5.80
N ALA A 17 -15.24 10.03 5.21
CA ALA A 17 -14.75 11.37 4.96
C ALA A 17 -14.76 12.23 6.25
N PHE A 18 -13.67 12.98 6.43
CA PHE A 18 -13.52 14.07 7.40
C PHE A 18 -13.57 15.44 6.73
N TYR A 19 -13.07 15.50 5.49
CA TYR A 19 -13.18 16.65 4.59
C TYR A 19 -13.80 16.21 3.26
N LEU A 20 -14.70 17.03 2.72
CA LEU A 20 -15.27 16.85 1.40
C LEU A 20 -15.50 18.21 0.72
N SER A 21 -14.93 18.38 -0.47
CA SER A 21 -15.17 19.53 -1.33
C SER A 21 -16.44 19.30 -2.16
N ARG A 22 -17.60 19.70 -1.64
CA ARG A 22 -18.91 19.47 -2.26
C ARG A 22 -18.97 19.83 -3.75
N ASP A 23 -18.57 21.04 -4.13
CA ASP A 23 -18.65 21.50 -5.53
C ASP A 23 -17.79 20.65 -6.47
N ARG A 24 -16.55 20.34 -6.06
CA ARG A 24 -15.63 19.51 -6.84
C ARG A 24 -16.11 18.07 -6.94
N VAL A 25 -16.66 17.52 -5.86
CA VAL A 25 -17.24 16.17 -5.86
C VAL A 25 -18.47 16.12 -6.75
N LEU A 26 -19.33 17.13 -6.70
CA LEU A 26 -20.50 17.21 -7.58
C LEU A 26 -20.09 17.32 -9.05
N ALA A 27 -19.09 18.14 -9.36
CA ALA A 27 -18.55 18.24 -10.72
C ALA A 27 -17.97 16.91 -11.21
N LEU A 28 -17.19 16.22 -10.36
CA LEU A 28 -16.58 14.93 -10.70
C LEU A 28 -17.62 13.82 -10.92
N LEU A 29 -18.63 13.74 -10.06
CA LEU A 29 -19.64 12.67 -10.08
C LEU A 29 -20.83 13.00 -10.98
N SER A 30 -20.87 14.15 -11.64
CA SER A 30 -22.01 14.61 -12.45
C SER A 30 -22.35 13.69 -13.63
N SER A 31 -21.43 12.81 -14.03
CA SER A 31 -21.65 11.75 -15.03
C SER A 31 -22.33 10.48 -14.48
N GLN A 32 -22.48 10.37 -13.15
CA GLN A 32 -23.09 9.22 -12.49
C GLN A 32 -24.53 9.53 -12.04
N THR A 33 -25.41 8.54 -12.11
CA THR A 33 -26.75 8.62 -11.49
C THR A 33 -26.63 8.57 -9.97
N LEU A 34 -26.49 9.74 -9.34
CA LEU A 34 -26.49 9.88 -7.89
C LEU A 34 -27.92 9.88 -7.33
N PRO A 35 -28.19 9.21 -6.20
CA PRO A 35 -29.48 9.30 -5.53
C PRO A 35 -29.83 10.74 -5.13
N ALA A 36 -31.12 11.08 -5.17
CA ALA A 36 -31.60 12.44 -4.87
C ALA A 36 -31.12 12.98 -3.51
N GLN A 37 -31.08 12.14 -2.48
CA GLN A 37 -30.58 12.49 -1.14
C GLN A 37 -29.07 12.81 -1.11
N VAL A 38 -28.27 12.19 -1.98
CA VAL A 38 -26.84 12.46 -2.12
C VAL A 38 -26.63 13.80 -2.81
N ILE A 39 -27.39 14.06 -3.88
CA ILE A 39 -27.40 15.35 -4.60
C ILE A 39 -27.82 16.48 -3.65
N ALA A 40 -28.89 16.29 -2.87
CA ALA A 40 -29.35 17.27 -1.89
C ALA A 40 -28.27 17.59 -0.85
N ALA A 41 -27.60 16.57 -0.30
CA ALA A 41 -26.52 16.76 0.67
C ALA A 41 -25.30 17.49 0.06
N LEU A 42 -24.91 17.16 -1.17
CA LEU A 42 -23.81 17.82 -1.89
C LEU A 42 -24.15 19.27 -2.26
N THR A 43 -25.38 19.57 -2.66
CA THR A 43 -25.83 20.93 -2.98
C THR A 43 -26.12 21.79 -1.75
N GLY A 44 -26.01 21.22 -0.54
CA GLY A 44 -26.28 21.93 0.71
C GLY A 44 -27.76 22.16 0.98
N GLN A 45 -28.65 21.47 0.26
CA GLN A 45 -30.06 21.41 0.61
C GLN A 45 -30.21 20.63 1.91
N ASN A 46 -31.16 21.05 2.76
CA ASN A 46 -31.32 20.52 4.11
C ASN A 46 -31.93 19.09 4.05
N ALA A 47 -31.09 18.10 3.76
CA ALA A 47 -31.46 16.70 3.76
C ALA A 47 -31.31 16.12 5.16
N GLN A 48 -32.30 15.33 5.59
CA GLN A 48 -32.21 14.54 6.82
C GLN A 48 -30.94 13.68 6.77
N MET A 49 -30.12 13.71 7.83
CA MET A 49 -28.84 12.99 7.90
C MET A 49 -27.74 13.42 6.89
N SER A 50 -27.75 14.67 6.42
CA SER A 50 -26.72 15.21 5.50
C SER A 50 -25.28 14.90 5.94
N THR A 51 -24.95 15.06 7.22
CA THR A 51 -23.63 14.73 7.79
C THR A 51 -23.25 13.26 7.58
N ALA A 52 -24.18 12.34 7.83
CA ALA A 52 -23.92 10.90 7.67
C ALA A 52 -23.75 10.53 6.19
N ILE A 53 -24.55 11.13 5.30
CA ILE A 53 -24.44 10.94 3.85
C ILE A 53 -23.08 11.42 3.35
N LEU A 54 -22.69 12.66 3.68
CA LEU A 54 -21.41 13.23 3.27
C LEU A 54 -20.21 12.46 3.83
N SER A 55 -20.29 11.99 5.07
CA SER A 55 -19.20 11.28 5.73
C SER A 55 -19.08 9.81 5.29
N ASN A 56 -20.18 9.12 4.98
CA ASN A 56 -20.16 7.67 4.76
C ASN A 56 -20.60 7.20 3.38
N ALA A 57 -21.58 7.87 2.76
CA ALA A 57 -22.20 7.39 1.52
C ALA A 57 -21.48 7.95 0.29
N VAL A 58 -21.12 9.24 0.30
CA VAL A 58 -20.39 9.89 -0.81
C VAL A 58 -19.06 9.20 -1.09
N GLY A 59 -18.41 8.67 -0.04
CA GLY A 59 -17.17 7.93 -0.15
C GLY A 59 -17.21 6.78 -1.16
N SER A 60 -18.29 5.99 -1.19
CA SER A 60 -18.39 4.85 -2.13
C SER A 60 -18.43 5.29 -3.59
N TYR A 61 -19.13 6.37 -3.91
CA TYR A 61 -19.18 6.93 -5.28
C TYR A 61 -17.82 7.48 -5.72
N LEU A 62 -17.09 8.11 -4.79
CA LEU A 62 -15.73 8.58 -5.05
C LEU A 62 -14.77 7.43 -5.29
N LEU A 63 -14.84 6.36 -4.49
CA LEU A 63 -14.01 5.17 -4.72
C LEU A 63 -14.33 4.50 -6.07
N GLN A 64 -15.60 4.49 -6.48
CA GLN A 64 -15.99 3.99 -7.80
C GLN A 64 -15.46 4.87 -8.94
N ALA A 65 -15.53 6.20 -8.81
CA ALA A 65 -14.96 7.12 -9.79
C ALA A 65 -13.44 6.93 -9.92
N ILE A 66 -12.75 6.83 -8.78
CA ILE A 66 -11.31 6.51 -8.72
C ILE A 66 -10.97 5.23 -9.48
N ALA A 67 -11.74 4.17 -9.26
CA ALA A 67 -11.55 2.88 -9.93
C ALA A 67 -11.81 2.98 -11.44
N THR A 68 -12.91 3.64 -11.83
CA THR A 68 -13.33 3.78 -13.23
C THR A 68 -12.32 4.59 -14.04
N ASP A 69 -11.83 5.70 -13.47
CA ASP A 69 -10.86 6.59 -14.14
C ASP A 69 -9.42 6.09 -14.00
N SER A 70 -9.20 4.94 -13.34
CA SER A 70 -7.87 4.37 -13.09
C SER A 70 -6.90 5.39 -12.47
N VAL A 71 -7.38 6.13 -11.46
CA VAL A 71 -6.59 7.19 -10.81
C VAL A 71 -5.36 6.59 -10.15
N ARG A 72 -4.18 7.14 -10.46
CA ARG A 72 -2.88 6.65 -9.98
C ARG A 72 -2.55 7.20 -8.61
N THR A 73 -1.69 6.50 -7.87
CA THR A 73 -1.11 7.06 -6.64
C THR A 73 -0.05 8.12 -6.96
N LEU A 74 0.24 9.00 -6.00
CA LEU A 74 1.32 9.99 -6.15
C LEU A 74 2.68 9.35 -6.47
N PRO A 75 3.14 8.28 -5.77
CA PRO A 75 4.39 7.60 -6.15
C PRO A 75 4.34 7.00 -7.55
N GLN A 76 3.20 6.49 -7.99
CA GLN A 76 3.02 5.94 -9.34
C GLN A 76 3.16 7.01 -10.42
N LEU A 77 2.52 8.17 -10.26
CA LEU A 77 2.65 9.28 -11.21
C LEU A 77 4.08 9.77 -11.34
N ALA A 78 4.79 9.87 -10.22
CA ALA A 78 6.19 10.24 -10.20
C ALA A 78 7.06 9.21 -10.94
N PHE A 79 6.77 7.93 -10.72
CA PHE A 79 7.48 6.83 -11.35
C PHE A 79 7.23 6.78 -12.87
N GLU A 80 6.00 7.02 -13.31
CA GLU A 80 5.59 7.03 -14.73
C GLU A 80 6.01 8.33 -15.46
N GLY A 81 6.55 9.33 -14.75
CA GLY A 81 6.87 10.63 -15.34
C GLY A 81 5.64 11.48 -15.69
N GLU A 82 4.48 11.15 -15.13
CA GLU A 82 3.19 11.80 -15.40
C GLU A 82 2.79 12.80 -14.30
N LEU A 83 3.73 13.15 -13.41
CA LEU A 83 3.51 14.12 -12.35
C LEU A 83 3.49 15.55 -12.92
N LYS A 84 2.29 16.12 -13.08
CA LYS A 84 2.08 17.49 -13.60
C LYS A 84 0.84 18.15 -12.99
N GLU A 85 0.74 19.47 -13.13
CA GLU A 85 -0.42 20.25 -12.67
C GLU A 85 -1.72 19.78 -13.32
N GLY A 86 -2.81 19.86 -12.57
CA GLY A 86 -4.15 19.42 -12.96
C GLY A 86 -4.39 17.92 -12.86
N VAL A 87 -3.36 17.09 -12.65
CA VAL A 87 -3.53 15.63 -12.60
C VAL A 87 -4.18 15.20 -11.27
N PRO A 88 -5.27 14.42 -11.32
CA PRO A 88 -5.84 13.79 -10.14
C PRO A 88 -4.96 12.65 -9.64
N PHE A 89 -4.88 12.49 -8.32
CA PHE A 89 -4.07 11.46 -7.69
C PHE A 89 -4.63 11.01 -6.35
N ILE A 90 -4.22 9.80 -5.97
CA ILE A 90 -4.48 9.22 -4.66
C ILE A 90 -3.23 9.31 -3.80
N TYR A 91 -3.43 9.64 -2.53
CA TYR A 91 -2.40 9.52 -1.50
C TYR A 91 -2.99 8.84 -0.27
N ASN A 92 -2.35 7.79 0.20
CA ASN A 92 -2.70 7.15 1.48
C ASN A 92 -1.43 6.94 2.28
N GLY A 93 -1.23 7.80 3.25
CA GLY A 93 0.01 7.80 3.99
C GLY A 93 -0.04 8.74 5.17
N HIS A 94 1.11 8.86 5.81
CA HIS A 94 1.26 9.75 6.94
C HIS A 94 1.11 11.21 6.47
N VAL A 95 0.51 12.04 7.31
CA VAL A 95 0.39 13.49 7.17
C VAL A 95 0.41 14.15 8.53
N THR A 96 0.85 15.40 8.58
CA THR A 96 0.74 16.28 9.74
C THR A 96 -0.22 17.42 9.46
N GLY A 97 -1.30 17.52 10.24
CA GLY A 97 -2.30 18.58 10.08
C GLY A 97 -2.00 19.84 10.88
N LYS A 98 -2.24 20.99 10.26
CA LYS A 98 -2.11 22.33 10.86
C LYS A 98 -3.38 23.15 10.65
N GLY A 99 -3.67 24.03 11.61
CA GLY A 99 -4.83 24.92 11.57
C GLY A 99 -6.11 24.36 12.21
N PHE A 100 -6.04 23.17 12.82
CA PHE A 100 -7.17 22.50 13.49
C PHE A 100 -7.39 22.92 14.95
N ALA A 101 -6.54 23.79 15.50
CA ALA A 101 -6.71 24.30 16.86
C ALA A 101 -7.97 25.17 16.96
N ALA A 102 -8.71 25.07 18.07
CA ALA A 102 -9.91 25.88 18.33
C ALA A 102 -9.63 27.40 18.28
N SER A 103 -8.40 27.82 18.57
CA SER A 103 -7.96 29.22 18.51
C SER A 103 -7.64 29.71 17.10
N ASN A 104 -7.55 28.82 16.09
CA ASN A 104 -7.24 29.23 14.74
C ASN A 104 -8.45 29.94 14.11
N LYS A 105 -8.32 31.24 13.80
CA LYS A 105 -9.37 32.04 13.15
C LYS A 105 -9.33 31.99 11.63
N THR A 106 -8.26 31.46 11.01
CA THR A 106 -8.19 31.35 9.55
C THR A 106 -9.16 30.28 9.04
N LEU A 107 -9.72 30.49 7.85
CA LEU A 107 -10.55 29.49 7.17
C LEU A 107 -9.72 28.38 6.53
N ALA A 108 -8.41 28.60 6.35
CA ALA A 108 -7.51 27.65 5.72
C ALA A 108 -6.99 26.58 6.71
N LEU A 109 -6.96 25.34 6.24
CA LEU A 109 -6.38 24.17 6.86
C LEU A 109 -5.32 23.59 5.92
N SER A 110 -4.34 22.91 6.50
CA SER A 110 -3.34 22.20 5.70
C SER A 110 -2.99 20.84 6.27
N LEU A 111 -2.67 19.90 5.38
CA LEU A 111 -2.02 18.63 5.68
C LEU A 111 -0.69 18.60 4.96
N THR A 112 0.38 18.23 5.66
CA THR A 112 1.73 18.21 5.09
C THR A 112 2.39 16.85 5.31
N GLU A 113 3.11 16.36 4.30
CA GLU A 113 3.98 15.20 4.44
C GLU A 113 5.33 15.42 3.75
N LYS A 114 6.41 14.89 4.34
CA LYS A 114 7.69 14.74 3.67
C LYS A 114 7.70 13.44 2.87
N LEU A 115 7.99 13.52 1.59
CA LEU A 115 7.89 12.36 0.70
C LEU A 115 9.17 11.53 0.72
N ASP A 116 8.98 10.22 0.61
CA ASP A 116 10.04 9.24 0.36
C ASP A 116 10.27 9.08 -1.16
N GLU A 117 11.25 8.27 -1.53
CA GLU A 117 11.49 7.88 -2.94
C GLU A 117 10.21 7.37 -3.62
N PRO A 118 9.96 7.72 -4.91
CA PRO A 118 10.85 8.44 -5.83
C PRO A 118 10.83 9.97 -5.69
N LEU A 119 10.13 10.51 -4.69
CA LEU A 119 9.94 11.95 -4.47
C LEU A 119 10.77 12.48 -3.29
N ALA A 120 11.88 11.82 -2.98
CA ALA A 120 12.73 12.18 -1.86
C ALA A 120 13.16 13.65 -1.93
N GLY A 121 13.03 14.36 -0.81
CA GLY A 121 13.34 15.80 -0.71
C GLY A 121 12.17 16.74 -1.04
N LYS A 122 11.07 16.23 -1.63
CA LYS A 122 9.84 17.00 -1.83
C LYS A 122 8.89 16.88 -0.63
N LYS A 123 7.99 17.84 -0.50
CA LYS A 123 6.88 17.85 0.46
C LYS A 123 5.54 17.90 -0.28
N LEU A 124 4.59 17.09 0.16
CA LEU A 124 3.21 17.20 -0.27
C LEU A 124 2.45 18.11 0.69
N ILE A 125 1.73 19.10 0.14
CA ILE A 125 0.89 20.00 0.93
C ILE A 125 -0.53 20.01 0.34
N PHE A 126 -1.50 19.55 1.11
CA PHE A 126 -2.92 19.75 0.82
C PHE A 126 -3.41 21.02 1.50
N GLU A 127 -4.01 21.95 0.74
CA GLU A 127 -4.64 23.16 1.28
C GLU A 127 -6.15 23.15 1.02
N PHE A 128 -6.94 23.45 2.05
CA PHE A 128 -8.40 23.42 1.94
C PHE A 128 -9.10 24.27 3.01
N SER A 129 -10.38 24.55 2.79
CA SER A 129 -11.20 25.36 3.69
C SER A 129 -11.88 24.53 4.78
N LYS A 130 -12.03 25.10 6.00
CA LYS A 130 -12.85 24.56 7.09
C LYS A 130 -14.29 24.25 6.69
N ASN A 131 -14.82 24.94 5.68
CA ASN A 131 -16.20 24.76 5.21
C ASN A 131 -16.44 23.36 4.60
N GLY A 132 -15.38 22.66 4.20
CA GLY A 132 -15.49 21.29 3.70
C GLY A 132 -15.42 20.22 4.79
N LEU A 133 -15.24 20.57 6.07
CA LEU A 133 -15.27 19.57 7.15
C LEU A 133 -16.69 19.03 7.34
N VAL A 134 -16.83 17.71 7.35
CA VAL A 134 -18.16 17.06 7.33
C VAL A 134 -18.61 16.54 8.70
N ASN A 135 -17.73 16.47 9.69
CA ASN A 135 -18.07 16.04 11.05
C ASN A 135 -17.16 16.72 12.09
N SER A 136 -17.57 16.71 13.37
CA SER A 136 -16.80 17.30 14.47
C SER A 136 -15.52 16.51 14.79
N THR A 137 -15.51 15.20 14.54
CA THR A 137 -14.35 14.33 14.75
C THR A 137 -13.21 14.63 13.78
N ALA A 138 -13.47 15.29 12.65
CA ALA A 138 -12.47 15.74 11.70
C ALA A 138 -11.39 16.61 12.34
N TYR A 139 -11.77 17.50 13.27
CA TYR A 139 -10.82 18.36 13.97
C TYR A 139 -9.81 17.58 14.79
N THR A 140 -10.26 16.54 15.50
CA THR A 140 -9.38 15.69 16.30
C THR A 140 -8.59 14.74 15.44
N ARG A 141 -9.23 14.11 14.45
CA ARG A 141 -8.62 13.04 13.63
C ARG A 141 -7.59 13.55 12.64
N MET A 142 -7.79 14.76 12.10
CA MET A 142 -6.89 15.37 11.11
C MET A 142 -5.85 16.30 11.75
N SER A 143 -5.89 16.52 13.07
CA SER A 143 -4.90 17.32 13.78
C SER A 143 -3.65 16.49 14.11
N GLY A 144 -2.47 17.10 14.01
CA GLY A 144 -1.22 16.43 14.35
C GLY A 144 -0.84 15.32 13.36
N SER A 145 -0.06 14.36 13.84
CA SER A 145 0.52 13.25 13.06
C SER A 145 -0.48 12.10 12.93
N THR A 146 -0.88 11.75 11.71
CA THR A 146 -1.84 10.66 11.47
C THR A 146 -1.67 10.07 10.08
N ARG A 147 -2.23 8.88 9.83
CA ARG A 147 -2.40 8.32 8.48
C ARG A 147 -3.79 8.65 7.96
N LEU A 148 -3.88 9.19 6.74
CA LEU A 148 -5.13 9.54 6.08
C LEU A 148 -5.09 9.15 4.60
N PHE A 149 -6.27 8.85 4.06
CA PHE A 149 -6.53 8.78 2.63
C PHE A 149 -6.91 10.17 2.12
N ALA A 150 -6.30 10.61 1.03
CA ALA A 150 -6.63 11.81 0.30
C ALA A 150 -6.75 11.51 -1.19
N PHE A 151 -7.81 12.01 -1.80
CA PHE A 151 -7.97 12.06 -3.24
C PHE A 151 -8.14 13.51 -3.64
N GLY A 152 -7.28 13.99 -4.54
CA GLY A 152 -7.14 15.38 -4.90
C GLY A 152 -6.51 15.54 -6.28
N TYR A 153 -6.23 16.77 -6.66
CA TYR A 153 -5.45 17.07 -7.86
C TYR A 153 -4.31 18.02 -7.52
N ILE A 154 -3.24 17.94 -8.31
CA ILE A 154 -2.06 18.79 -8.17
C ILE A 154 -2.38 20.18 -8.71
N THR A 155 -2.09 21.22 -7.93
CA THR A 155 -2.30 22.61 -8.35
C THR A 155 -1.01 23.31 -8.76
N GLU A 156 0.11 22.92 -8.16
CA GLU A 156 1.42 23.54 -8.40
C GLU A 156 2.52 22.54 -8.04
N ILE A 157 3.61 22.52 -8.82
CA ILE A 157 4.81 21.72 -8.54
C ILE A 157 6.04 22.62 -8.60
N ASP A 158 6.70 22.74 -7.45
CA ASP A 158 8.01 23.38 -7.31
C ASP A 158 9.12 22.33 -7.11
N ASP A 159 10.36 22.79 -7.04
CA ASP A 159 11.54 21.97 -6.75
C ASP A 159 11.40 21.16 -5.46
N THR A 160 10.74 21.71 -4.43
CA THR A 160 10.66 21.09 -3.10
C THR A 160 9.23 20.85 -2.60
N ILE A 161 8.21 21.33 -3.31
CA ILE A 161 6.81 21.29 -2.85
C ILE A 161 5.92 20.82 -3.99
N ILE A 162 5.00 19.91 -3.67
CA ILE A 162 3.84 19.55 -4.50
C ILE A 162 2.63 20.07 -3.75
N ARG A 163 1.93 21.06 -4.32
CA ARG A 163 0.67 21.55 -3.77
C ARG A 163 -0.50 20.83 -4.39
N ALA A 164 -1.47 20.51 -3.56
CA ALA A 164 -2.67 19.82 -3.99
C ALA A 164 -3.91 20.35 -3.29
N VAL A 165 -5.05 20.16 -3.96
CA VAL A 165 -6.35 20.46 -3.40
C VAL A 165 -7.18 19.17 -3.36
N PRO A 166 -7.68 18.77 -2.17
CA PRO A 166 -8.44 17.52 -2.05
C PRO A 166 -9.88 17.67 -2.57
N TYR A 167 -10.37 16.61 -3.22
CA TYR A 167 -11.80 16.32 -3.33
C TYR A 167 -12.32 15.80 -2.00
N VAL A 168 -11.57 14.90 -1.37
CA VAL A 168 -11.92 14.24 -0.11
C VAL A 168 -10.66 13.92 0.70
N VAL A 169 -10.78 14.00 2.03
CA VAL A 169 -9.80 13.43 2.97
C VAL A 169 -10.54 12.63 4.02
N GLY A 170 -10.07 11.43 4.33
CA GLY A 170 -10.78 10.49 5.19
C GLY A 170 -9.95 9.29 5.63
N ASP A 171 -10.62 8.36 6.33
CA ASP A 171 -10.09 7.03 6.61
C ASP A 171 -10.65 6.02 5.59
N LEU A 172 -9.79 5.20 5.00
CA LEU A 172 -10.20 4.05 4.20
C LEU A 172 -10.39 2.85 5.14
N VAL A 173 -11.63 2.42 5.32
CA VAL A 173 -12.05 1.35 6.24
C VAL A 173 -12.53 0.17 5.43
N THR A 174 -12.07 -1.04 5.68
CA THR A 174 -12.61 -2.23 5.00
C THR A 174 -13.80 -2.81 5.75
N SER A 175 -14.81 -3.31 5.04
CA SER A 175 -15.92 -4.04 5.66
C SER A 175 -15.57 -5.53 5.79
N SER A 176 -15.02 -5.93 6.94
CA SER A 176 -15.05 -7.34 7.36
C SER A 176 -16.26 -7.55 8.27
N HIS A 177 -17.05 -8.60 8.01
CA HIS A 177 -18.42 -8.85 8.48
C HIS A 177 -18.63 -9.08 10.00
N ALA A 178 -17.76 -8.63 10.89
CA ALA A 178 -18.02 -8.80 12.33
C ALA A 178 -17.76 -7.56 13.18
N ILE A 179 -16.80 -6.69 12.85
CA ILE A 179 -16.49 -5.50 13.65
C ILE A 179 -15.92 -4.44 12.69
N THR A 180 -16.50 -3.25 12.66
CA THR A 180 -15.87 -2.06 12.07
C THR A 180 -14.62 -1.71 12.87
N SER A 181 -13.52 -2.35 12.51
CA SER A 181 -12.19 -2.02 13.00
C SER A 181 -11.59 -0.95 12.07
N PRO A 182 -11.02 0.15 12.58
CA PRO A 182 -10.18 1.05 11.78
C PRO A 182 -8.93 0.33 11.22
N PHE A 183 -8.67 -0.89 11.69
CA PHE A 183 -7.68 -1.83 11.18
C PHE A 183 -8.43 -2.88 10.33
N GLY A 184 -8.55 -2.62 9.03
CA GLY A 184 -9.07 -3.62 8.08
C GLY A 184 -8.25 -4.91 8.01
N PRO A 185 -8.63 -5.94 7.21
CA PRO A 185 -7.61 -6.88 6.75
C PRO A 185 -6.54 -6.01 6.11
N THR A 186 -5.35 -6.07 6.70
CA THR A 186 -4.22 -5.32 6.21
C THR A 186 -4.02 -5.71 4.75
N LEU A 187 -3.65 -4.74 3.91
CA LEU A 187 -3.11 -5.08 2.58
C LEU A 187 -1.94 -6.07 2.73
N GLU A 188 -1.32 -6.13 3.92
CA GLU A 188 -0.32 -7.11 4.31
C GLU A 188 -0.96 -8.46 4.70
N LEU A 189 -0.58 -9.52 3.98
CA LEU A 189 -0.73 -10.93 4.31
C LEU A 189 0.55 -11.40 5.01
N ARG A 190 0.42 -12.17 6.08
CA ARG A 190 1.57 -12.68 6.80
C ARG A 190 2.07 -14.03 6.25
N PRO A 191 3.37 -14.32 6.32
CA PRO A 191 3.91 -15.60 5.86
C PRO A 191 3.25 -16.82 6.50
N GLU A 192 2.92 -16.77 7.79
CA GLU A 192 2.27 -17.88 8.51
C GLU A 192 0.84 -18.20 8.03
N GLU A 193 0.20 -17.26 7.32
CA GLU A 193 -1.13 -17.47 6.74
C GLU A 193 -1.07 -18.24 5.40
N VAL A 194 0.12 -18.44 4.85
CA VAL A 194 0.36 -19.22 3.63
C VAL A 194 0.67 -20.67 4.00
N GLU A 195 -0.12 -21.61 3.52
CA GLU A 195 0.00 -23.03 3.91
C GLU A 195 1.38 -23.61 3.58
N GLN A 196 1.94 -23.24 2.42
CA GLN A 196 3.29 -23.62 2.02
C GLN A 196 4.38 -23.16 2.99
N PHE A 197 4.14 -22.11 3.79
CA PHE A 197 5.10 -21.51 4.70
C PHE A 197 4.80 -21.81 6.18
N SER A 198 3.76 -22.62 6.45
CA SER A 198 3.30 -22.98 7.80
C SER A 198 4.37 -23.70 8.66
N GLY A 199 5.42 -24.24 8.06
CA GLY A 199 6.54 -24.89 8.78
C GLY A 199 7.53 -23.91 9.43
N ILE A 200 7.35 -22.60 9.26
CA ILE A 200 8.21 -21.59 9.87
C ILE A 200 8.06 -21.59 11.40
N ASP A 201 9.17 -21.72 12.11
CA ASP A 201 9.25 -21.51 13.56
C ASP A 201 9.43 -20.01 13.87
N GLU A 202 8.35 -19.34 14.24
CA GLU A 202 8.35 -17.92 14.62
C GLU A 202 9.07 -17.63 15.93
N SER A 203 9.30 -18.64 16.78
CA SER A 203 10.01 -18.47 18.05
C SER A 203 11.53 -18.43 17.87
N TRP A 204 12.02 -18.95 16.75
CA TRP A 204 13.44 -18.95 16.46
C TRP A 204 13.91 -17.65 15.80
N PHE A 205 15.01 -17.12 16.30
CA PHE A 205 15.71 -15.99 15.74
C PHE A 205 17.21 -16.30 15.67
N PRO A 206 17.87 -16.11 14.51
CA PRO A 206 19.31 -16.25 14.44
C PRO A 206 19.98 -15.14 15.26
N SER A 207 21.03 -15.49 16.00
CA SER A 207 21.95 -14.49 16.55
C SER A 207 22.56 -13.64 15.43
N GLN A 208 23.12 -12.46 15.73
CA GLN A 208 23.78 -11.65 14.69
C GLN A 208 24.87 -12.41 13.93
N ALA A 209 25.63 -13.27 14.62
CA ALA A 209 26.67 -14.08 14.00
C ALA A 209 26.09 -15.16 13.06
N GLU A 210 24.95 -15.75 13.43
CA GLU A 210 24.22 -16.69 12.57
C GLU A 210 23.56 -15.98 11.39
N PHE A 211 22.98 -14.80 11.62
CA PHE A 211 22.31 -14.03 10.58
C PHE A 211 23.26 -13.63 9.44
N LYS A 212 24.54 -13.36 9.75
CA LYS A 212 25.59 -13.14 8.73
C LYS A 212 25.73 -14.29 7.74
N ARG A 213 25.27 -15.51 8.05
CA ARG A 213 25.26 -16.64 7.11
C ARG A 213 24.31 -16.43 5.93
N MET A 214 23.32 -15.53 6.04
CA MET A 214 22.46 -15.13 4.92
C MET A 214 23.25 -14.57 3.74
N THR A 215 24.46 -14.03 3.96
CA THR A 215 25.35 -13.59 2.87
C THR A 215 25.77 -14.73 1.92
N ARG A 216 25.62 -15.99 2.35
CA ARG A 216 25.98 -17.19 1.60
C ARG A 216 24.79 -17.82 0.89
N VAL A 217 23.58 -17.36 1.17
CA VAL A 217 22.37 -17.88 0.56
C VAL A 217 22.13 -17.08 -0.72
N SER A 218 22.35 -17.68 -1.88
CA SER A 218 22.05 -17.01 -3.15
C SER A 218 20.54 -16.84 -3.33
N GLU A 219 20.17 -15.86 -4.16
CA GLU A 219 18.77 -15.66 -4.59
C GLU A 219 18.21 -16.95 -5.22
N GLN A 220 19.03 -17.65 -6.01
CA GLN A 220 18.68 -18.91 -6.65
C GLN A 220 18.25 -20.00 -5.65
N VAL A 221 18.92 -20.13 -4.50
CA VAL A 221 18.53 -21.10 -3.46
C VAL A 221 17.13 -20.80 -2.91
N VAL A 222 16.82 -19.50 -2.72
CA VAL A 222 15.50 -19.07 -2.26
C VAL A 222 14.45 -19.31 -3.36
N LYS A 223 14.78 -18.97 -4.61
CA LYS A 223 13.92 -19.18 -5.79
C LYS A 223 13.55 -20.66 -5.97
N GLU A 224 14.54 -21.55 -5.91
CA GLU A 224 14.37 -23.01 -5.96
C GLU A 224 13.50 -23.54 -4.82
N LEU A 225 13.71 -23.04 -3.60
CA LEU A 225 12.87 -23.40 -2.46
C LEU A 225 11.41 -22.98 -2.69
N ILE A 226 11.17 -21.74 -3.11
CA ILE A 226 9.83 -21.23 -3.37
C ILE A 226 9.14 -22.04 -4.48
N CYS A 227 9.79 -22.27 -5.62
CA CYS A 227 9.25 -23.08 -6.71
C CYS A 227 8.87 -24.49 -6.23
N ARG A 228 9.74 -25.14 -5.43
CA ARG A 228 9.46 -26.47 -4.86
C ARG A 228 8.26 -26.44 -3.91
N LEU A 229 8.14 -25.44 -3.05
CA LEU A 229 7.00 -25.31 -2.13
C LEU A 229 5.68 -25.07 -2.87
N LEU A 230 5.73 -24.34 -3.98
CA LEU A 230 4.59 -24.06 -4.85
C LEU A 230 4.31 -25.19 -5.86
N CYS A 231 5.05 -26.29 -5.80
CA CYS A 231 4.96 -27.40 -6.76
C CYS A 231 5.10 -26.95 -8.23
N GLU A 232 5.95 -25.96 -8.48
CA GLU A 232 6.29 -25.53 -9.85
C GLU A 232 7.21 -26.54 -10.53
N HIS A 233 6.96 -26.80 -11.81
CA HIS A 233 7.69 -27.82 -12.58
C HIS A 233 9.11 -27.39 -12.95
N SER A 234 9.36 -26.08 -13.04
CA SER A 234 10.65 -25.51 -13.43
C SER A 234 10.91 -24.20 -12.70
N VAL A 235 12.17 -23.92 -12.42
CA VAL A 235 12.61 -22.63 -11.91
C VAL A 235 12.81 -21.67 -13.09
N PRO A 236 12.13 -20.51 -13.13
CA PRO A 236 12.29 -19.53 -14.21
C PRO A 236 13.74 -19.05 -14.31
N SER A 237 14.22 -18.83 -15.54
CA SER A 237 15.54 -18.23 -15.79
C SER A 237 15.48 -16.71 -15.65
N ASP A 238 16.53 -16.12 -15.09
CA ASP A 238 16.63 -14.67 -14.91
C ASP A 238 16.87 -13.96 -16.25
N TRP A 239 16.14 -12.90 -16.52
CA TRP A 239 16.41 -12.03 -17.68
C TRP A 239 16.08 -10.57 -17.37
N GLY A 240 16.78 -9.65 -18.03
CA GLY A 240 16.85 -8.24 -17.61
C GLY A 240 15.54 -7.43 -17.62
N GLY A 241 14.45 -7.98 -18.17
CA GLY A 241 13.14 -7.34 -18.21
C GLY A 241 12.06 -8.09 -17.44
N GLU A 242 12.41 -9.04 -16.57
CA GLU A 242 11.42 -9.78 -15.79
C GLU A 242 10.55 -8.85 -14.94
N GLU A 243 9.25 -9.15 -14.86
CA GLU A 243 8.30 -8.44 -14.01
C GLU A 243 8.25 -9.03 -12.60
N SER A 244 8.59 -10.32 -12.47
CA SER A 244 8.69 -11.07 -11.22
C SER A 244 9.68 -12.22 -11.39
N ASP A 245 10.34 -12.62 -10.30
CA ASP A 245 11.23 -13.77 -10.25
C ASP A 245 10.46 -15.10 -10.32
N VAL A 246 9.29 -15.16 -9.67
CA VAL A 246 8.39 -16.33 -9.71
C VAL A 246 6.95 -15.84 -9.87
N LEU A 247 6.22 -16.47 -10.79
CA LEU A 247 4.78 -16.33 -10.94
C LEU A 247 4.15 -17.71 -10.80
N SER A 248 3.20 -17.86 -9.89
CA SER A 248 2.58 -19.15 -9.58
C SER A 248 1.08 -19.02 -9.37
N ALA A 249 0.31 -20.02 -9.76
CA ALA A 249 -1.12 -20.15 -9.45
C ALA A 249 -1.40 -21.07 -8.24
N ASN A 250 -0.35 -21.53 -7.55
CA ASN A 250 -0.44 -22.59 -6.57
C ASN A 250 -0.35 -22.10 -5.12
N LEU A 251 -0.20 -20.80 -4.88
CA LEU A 251 -0.09 -20.24 -3.53
C LEU A 251 -1.40 -20.48 -2.76
N LEU A 252 -1.34 -21.14 -1.61
CA LEU A 252 -2.51 -21.54 -0.82
C LEU A 252 -2.66 -20.65 0.40
N VAL A 253 -3.82 -20.01 0.51
CA VAL A 253 -4.22 -19.21 1.68
C VAL A 253 -5.64 -19.63 2.06
N ALA A 254 -5.83 -20.02 3.32
CA ALA A 254 -7.10 -20.48 3.86
C ALA A 254 -7.80 -21.53 2.95
N GLY A 255 -7.07 -22.53 2.46
CA GLY A 255 -7.57 -23.61 1.61
C GLY A 255 -7.83 -23.23 0.13
N HIS A 256 -7.58 -21.99 -0.26
CA HIS A 256 -7.85 -21.50 -1.62
C HIS A 256 -6.54 -21.21 -2.37
N ARG A 257 -6.51 -21.54 -3.66
CA ARG A 257 -5.38 -21.21 -4.54
C ARG A 257 -5.49 -19.78 -5.06
N HIS A 258 -4.38 -19.06 -5.00
CA HIS A 258 -4.23 -17.70 -5.46
C HIS A 258 -3.04 -17.57 -6.40
N THR A 259 -3.16 -16.67 -7.38
CA THR A 259 -2.02 -16.23 -8.18
C THR A 259 -1.09 -15.38 -7.31
N GLY A 260 0.15 -15.83 -7.15
CA GLY A 260 1.23 -15.17 -6.44
C GLY A 260 2.33 -14.69 -7.39
N ALA A 261 2.73 -13.43 -7.29
CA ALA A 261 3.90 -12.87 -7.99
C ALA A 261 4.99 -12.51 -6.97
N PHE A 262 6.21 -12.96 -7.21
CA PHE A 262 7.32 -12.87 -6.25
C PHE A 262 8.44 -12.00 -6.81
N LEU A 263 8.91 -11.07 -5.98
CA LEU A 263 10.16 -10.35 -6.16
C LEU A 263 11.15 -10.84 -5.11
N LEU A 264 12.27 -11.40 -5.54
CA LEU A 264 13.31 -11.98 -4.70
C LEU A 264 14.57 -11.13 -4.81
N LYS A 265 15.26 -10.94 -3.67
CA LYS A 265 16.55 -10.26 -3.64
C LYS A 265 17.56 -10.95 -2.74
N GLY A 266 18.62 -11.41 -3.38
CA GLY A 266 19.75 -12.08 -2.76
C GLY A 266 20.81 -11.15 -2.16
N PRO A 267 21.94 -11.71 -1.73
CA PRO A 267 22.94 -11.05 -0.90
C PRO A 267 23.94 -10.19 -1.67
N ALA A 268 23.78 -10.02 -2.99
CA ALA A 268 24.63 -9.15 -3.81
C ALA A 268 24.78 -7.74 -3.19
N ARG A 269 23.72 -7.29 -2.51
CA ARG A 269 23.70 -6.11 -1.65
C ARG A 269 23.16 -6.48 -0.26
N PHE A 270 24.02 -7.05 0.60
CA PHE A 270 23.64 -7.45 1.95
C PHE A 270 23.54 -6.26 2.92
N HIS A 271 22.47 -5.49 2.78
CA HIS A 271 22.08 -4.39 3.65
C HIS A 271 20.56 -4.23 3.62
N PRO A 272 19.95 -3.38 4.49
CA PRO A 272 18.53 -3.09 4.40
C PRO A 272 18.15 -2.65 2.99
N MET A 273 17.09 -3.26 2.43
CA MET A 273 16.63 -3.00 1.06
C MET A 273 16.16 -1.56 0.94
N LYS A 274 16.66 -0.85 -0.07
CA LYS A 274 16.26 0.50 -0.46
C LYS A 274 15.60 0.45 -1.84
N PRO A 275 14.80 1.47 -2.21
CA PRO A 275 14.22 1.55 -3.56
C PRO A 275 15.26 1.45 -4.69
N THR A 276 16.49 1.95 -4.47
CA THR A 276 17.61 1.86 -5.42
C THR A 276 18.21 0.45 -5.58
N ASP A 277 17.75 -0.53 -4.81
CA ASP A 277 18.09 -1.96 -4.97
C ASP A 277 17.09 -2.69 -5.88
N LEU A 278 15.96 -2.07 -6.21
CA LEU A 278 14.84 -2.66 -6.96
C LEU A 278 14.93 -2.28 -8.45
N GLY A 279 16.08 -2.58 -9.05
CA GLY A 279 16.39 -2.27 -10.44
C GLY A 279 17.14 -0.95 -10.64
N LYS A 280 17.75 -0.77 -11.82
CA LYS A 280 18.54 0.43 -12.16
C LYS A 280 17.72 1.73 -12.05
N ASN A 281 16.41 1.63 -12.30
CA ASN A 281 15.47 2.74 -12.23
C ASN A 281 14.56 2.67 -10.98
N GLY A 282 14.78 1.74 -10.06
CA GLY A 282 13.87 1.51 -8.92
C GLY A 282 12.47 1.03 -9.32
N ASP A 283 12.38 0.37 -10.48
CA ASP A 283 11.13 0.10 -11.21
C ASP A 283 10.57 -1.31 -11.00
N GLN A 284 11.30 -2.18 -10.30
CA GLN A 284 10.87 -3.58 -10.17
C GLN A 284 9.56 -3.73 -9.40
N LEU A 285 9.27 -2.87 -8.40
CA LEU A 285 7.96 -2.88 -7.74
C LEU A 285 6.85 -2.48 -8.70
N TYR A 286 7.08 -1.46 -9.53
CA TYR A 286 6.09 -1.03 -10.52
C TYR A 286 5.77 -2.16 -11.49
N ARG A 287 6.80 -2.82 -12.04
CA ARG A 287 6.64 -4.00 -12.91
C ARG A 287 5.91 -5.15 -12.20
N LEU A 288 6.30 -5.46 -10.97
CA LEU A 288 5.67 -6.49 -10.15
C LEU A 288 4.15 -6.27 -10.05
N PHE A 289 3.71 -5.05 -9.74
CA PHE A 289 2.28 -4.73 -9.55
C PHE A 289 1.47 -4.63 -10.86
N ASN A 290 2.13 -4.57 -12.02
CA ASN A 290 1.47 -4.68 -13.33
C ASN A 290 1.05 -6.12 -13.66
N ILE A 291 1.69 -7.13 -13.05
CA ILE A 291 1.28 -8.53 -13.18
C ILE A 291 -0.10 -8.71 -12.55
N PRO A 292 -1.06 -9.42 -13.18
CA PRO A 292 -2.39 -9.61 -12.63
C PRO A 292 -2.46 -10.67 -11.51
N ALA A 293 -1.70 -10.48 -10.42
CA ALA A 293 -1.68 -11.38 -9.27
C ALA A 293 -2.67 -10.96 -8.16
N ARG A 294 -2.99 -11.91 -7.27
CA ARG A 294 -3.76 -11.65 -6.03
C ARG A 294 -2.85 -11.45 -4.83
N ILE A 295 -1.69 -12.09 -4.80
CA ILE A 295 -0.72 -11.96 -3.71
C ILE A 295 0.62 -11.54 -4.30
N TYR A 296 1.18 -10.45 -3.79
CA TYR A 296 2.49 -9.94 -4.18
C TYR A 296 3.49 -10.19 -3.07
N VAL A 297 4.55 -10.93 -3.35
CA VAL A 297 5.55 -11.30 -2.35
C VAL A 297 6.83 -10.51 -2.61
N ILE A 298 7.30 -9.78 -1.61
CA ILE A 298 8.57 -9.06 -1.67
C ILE A 298 9.51 -9.70 -0.65
N GLN A 299 10.52 -10.38 -1.15
CA GLN A 299 11.50 -11.10 -0.35
C GLN A 299 12.87 -10.41 -0.44
N HIS A 300 13.58 -10.35 0.69
CA HIS A 300 14.96 -9.89 0.76
C HIS A 300 15.80 -10.71 1.73
N CYS A 301 17.09 -10.86 1.45
CA CYS A 301 18.03 -11.54 2.35
C CYS A 301 18.36 -10.75 3.63
N HIS A 302 17.98 -9.47 3.71
CA HIS A 302 18.10 -8.60 4.88
C HIS A 302 16.74 -7.97 5.23
N SER A 303 16.69 -7.05 6.19
CA SER A 303 15.50 -6.21 6.44
C SER A 303 15.04 -5.46 5.18
N ILE A 304 13.71 -5.34 5.00
CA ILE A 304 13.10 -4.55 3.93
C ILE A 304 12.82 -3.14 4.48
N GLY A 305 13.41 -2.12 3.85
CA GLY A 305 13.34 -0.73 4.32
C GLY A 305 11.93 -0.13 4.25
N ALA A 306 11.68 0.87 5.11
CA ALA A 306 10.36 1.51 5.22
C ALA A 306 9.89 2.18 3.92
N ALA A 307 10.80 2.80 3.16
CA ALA A 307 10.46 3.42 1.86
C ALA A 307 9.97 2.38 0.84
N VAL A 308 10.60 1.21 0.79
CA VAL A 308 10.18 0.09 -0.08
C VAL A 308 8.78 -0.40 0.32
N ARG A 309 8.54 -0.59 1.62
CA ARG A 309 7.22 -1.01 2.14
C ARG A 309 6.13 0.00 1.78
N LYS A 310 6.37 1.29 2.00
CA LYS A 310 5.44 2.37 1.65
C LYS A 310 5.12 2.41 0.15
N GLN A 311 6.13 2.24 -0.70
CA GLN A 311 5.94 2.21 -2.15
C GLN A 311 5.11 1.01 -2.59
N ALA A 312 5.40 -0.19 -2.06
CA ALA A 312 4.61 -1.39 -2.33
C ALA A 312 3.15 -1.24 -1.83
N GLU A 313 2.94 -0.70 -0.63
CA GLU A 313 1.61 -0.39 -0.10
C GLU A 313 0.83 0.56 -1.02
N ALA A 314 1.49 1.59 -1.55
CA ALA A 314 0.86 2.54 -2.47
C ALA A 314 0.39 1.85 -3.76
N PHE A 315 1.22 0.98 -4.34
CA PHE A 315 0.87 0.24 -5.55
C PHE A 315 -0.25 -0.79 -5.31
N ALA A 316 -0.17 -1.55 -4.23
CA ALA A 316 -1.24 -2.50 -3.88
C ALA A 316 -2.57 -1.77 -3.60
N LEU A 317 -2.52 -0.61 -2.96
CA LEU A 317 -3.71 0.20 -2.74
C LEU A 317 -4.35 0.65 -4.05
N ALA A 318 -3.58 1.24 -4.97
CA ALA A 318 -4.12 1.63 -6.29
C ALA A 318 -4.75 0.43 -6.99
N ARG A 319 -4.04 -0.71 -6.98
CA ARG A 319 -4.54 -1.94 -7.58
C ARG A 319 -5.83 -2.44 -6.92
N SER A 320 -5.95 -2.34 -5.60
CA SER A 320 -7.10 -2.82 -4.83
C SER A 320 -8.43 -2.16 -5.23
N PHE A 321 -8.39 -0.98 -5.86
CA PHE A 321 -9.58 -0.33 -6.42
C PHE A 321 -10.10 -1.02 -7.70
N VAL A 322 -9.24 -1.74 -8.42
CA VAL A 322 -9.59 -2.47 -9.65
C VAL A 322 -9.77 -3.96 -9.37
N ALA A 323 -8.83 -4.56 -8.62
CA ALA A 323 -8.86 -5.97 -8.27
C ALA A 323 -8.28 -6.17 -6.86
N PRO A 324 -9.00 -6.86 -5.95
CA PRO A 324 -8.49 -7.15 -4.61
C PRO A 324 -7.14 -7.87 -4.66
N CYS A 325 -6.18 -7.36 -3.91
CA CYS A 325 -4.86 -7.97 -3.76
C CYS A 325 -4.30 -7.76 -2.36
N GLN A 326 -3.33 -8.60 -2.00
CA GLN A 326 -2.54 -8.51 -0.78
C GLN A 326 -1.05 -8.49 -1.12
N ILE A 327 -0.23 -8.00 -0.19
CA ILE A 327 1.23 -7.97 -0.24
C ILE A 327 1.75 -8.80 0.91
N MET A 328 2.84 -9.52 0.73
CA MET A 328 3.53 -10.25 1.79
C MET A 328 5.00 -9.86 1.78
N PHE A 329 5.53 -9.49 2.94
CA PHE A 329 6.94 -9.16 3.09
C PHE A 329 7.70 -10.31 3.77
N MET A 330 8.75 -10.79 3.11
CA MET A 330 9.63 -11.83 3.64
C MET A 330 11.05 -11.26 3.79
N ASP A 331 11.34 -10.67 4.94
CA ASP A 331 12.67 -10.15 5.21
C ASP A 331 13.71 -11.27 5.45
N GLY A 332 14.96 -10.89 5.71
CA GLY A 332 16.03 -11.85 5.93
C GLY A 332 15.78 -12.80 7.09
N THR A 333 15.06 -12.37 8.14
CA THR A 333 14.74 -13.23 9.30
C THR A 333 13.67 -14.24 8.92
N THR A 334 12.61 -13.80 8.25
CA THR A 334 11.58 -14.70 7.71
C THR A 334 12.17 -15.70 6.71
N THR A 335 13.05 -15.22 5.82
CA THR A 335 13.76 -16.07 4.85
C THR A 335 14.65 -17.08 5.56
N ALA A 336 15.39 -16.69 6.60
CA ALA A 336 16.21 -17.58 7.41
C ALA A 336 15.39 -18.70 8.06
N ARG A 337 14.22 -18.36 8.60
CA ARG A 337 13.31 -19.34 9.21
C ARG A 337 12.78 -20.34 8.19
N LEU A 338 12.36 -19.85 7.01
CA LEU A 338 11.89 -20.72 5.94
C LEU A 338 13.00 -21.68 5.48
N LEU A 339 14.22 -21.18 5.28
CA LEU A 339 15.37 -22.02 4.93
C LEU A 339 15.64 -23.08 6.01
N ARG A 340 15.57 -22.70 7.29
CA ARG A 340 15.77 -23.62 8.42
C ARG A 340 14.70 -24.70 8.47
N ALA A 341 13.43 -24.35 8.29
CA ALA A 341 12.31 -25.28 8.26
C ALA A 341 12.46 -26.37 7.18
N HIS A 342 13.20 -26.05 6.10
CA HIS A 342 13.45 -26.96 4.98
C HIS A 342 14.87 -27.51 4.92
N GLY A 343 15.65 -27.40 6.01
CA GLY A 343 17.00 -27.97 6.08
C GLY A 343 18.03 -27.30 5.15
N LEU A 344 17.76 -26.08 4.68
CA LEU A 344 18.62 -25.29 3.79
C LEU A 344 19.35 -24.15 4.50
N TRP A 345 19.20 -24.04 5.82
CA TRP A 345 19.93 -23.04 6.59
C TRP A 345 21.43 -23.35 6.61
N PRO A 346 22.33 -22.40 6.25
CA PRO A 346 23.74 -22.70 6.18
C PRO A 346 24.34 -23.08 7.54
N ASP A 347 25.14 -24.16 7.54
CA ASP A 347 25.92 -24.57 8.70
C ASP A 347 26.92 -23.50 9.14
N ALA A 348 27.38 -23.65 10.38
CA ALA A 348 28.53 -22.88 10.86
C ALA A 348 29.71 -23.15 9.93
N ALA A 349 30.42 -22.09 9.51
CA ALA A 349 31.66 -22.31 8.78
C ALA A 349 32.61 -23.14 9.65
N PRO A 350 33.33 -24.13 9.08
CA PRO A 350 34.32 -24.86 9.83
C PRO A 350 35.34 -23.85 10.38
N ILE A 351 35.52 -23.86 11.70
CA ILE A 351 36.58 -23.08 12.35
C ILE A 351 37.89 -23.56 11.74
N SER A 352 38.57 -22.73 10.95
CA SER A 352 39.91 -23.06 10.52
C SER A 352 40.73 -23.22 11.81
N LYS A 353 41.13 -24.45 12.12
CA LYS A 353 42.11 -24.70 13.18
C LYS A 353 43.38 -23.97 12.73
N LYS A 354 43.58 -22.73 13.20
CA LYS A 354 44.89 -22.09 13.12
C LYS A 354 45.83 -23.04 13.85
N GLY A 355 46.73 -23.66 13.10
CA GLY A 355 47.72 -24.57 13.62
C GLY A 355 48.46 -23.91 14.77
N LYS A 356 48.48 -24.59 15.92
CA LYS A 356 49.56 -24.40 16.88
C LYS A 356 50.83 -24.87 16.18
N ALA A 357 51.73 -23.93 15.90
CA ALA A 357 53.13 -24.21 15.69
C ALA A 357 53.92 -23.35 16.68
N LYS A 358 54.16 -23.93 17.85
CA LYS A 358 55.48 -24.02 18.48
C LYS A 358 55.46 -25.15 19.48
#